data_AF-A0A6P0K4L8-F1
#
_entry.id   AF-A0A6P0K4L8-F1
#
_cell.length_a   1.000
_cell.length_b   1.000
_cell.length_c   1.000
_cell.angle_alpha   90.00
_cell.angle_beta   90.00
_cell.angle_gamma   90.00
#
_symmetry.space_group_name_H-M   'P 1'
#
loop_
_entity.id
_entity.type
_entity.pdbx_description
1 polymer ?
#
loop_
_entity_poly.entity_id
_entity_poly.type
_entity_poly.pdbx_seq_one_letter_code
_entity_poly.pdbx_strand_id
1 'polypeptide(L)'
;MISFPEFEGKFSLRQRHKLPSSPGIYFVLDNNSQLLYVGRAKNLRERWLGKSHHRYKQLARKGLDKITLGYIKVSVEELERSEKEYIRQFNPALNESKVKQFIPKKSPRFSELQRLLKLASKPLFPSIQWKIRNGETLPREPWDLFRGFVAGAYQEQQKLQVVVVCKQNMGNLLEKSCIHRIKRHFYIQEKPPKLYCFPPIFLFDARQAIFLFVEFFTCGEQLFEQMYPHLLDRQVVGVTIKKLVNPACLKSGIQNLPTQEDKLVQDYLLNICDNLQLLPDDFTLDDKLMW
;
A
#
# COMPACT_ATOMS: atom_id res chain seq x y z
N MET A 1 12.05 17.97 40.97
CA MET A 1 12.50 17.50 39.64
C MET A 1 13.27 16.22 39.83
N ILE A 2 12.88 15.12 39.18
CA ILE A 2 13.66 13.88 39.24
C ILE A 2 14.87 14.07 38.34
N SER A 3 16.07 14.15 38.92
CA SER A 3 17.33 14.25 38.20
C SER A 3 17.72 12.87 37.68
N PHE A 4 18.29 12.81 36.47
CA PHE A 4 19.02 11.62 36.04
C PHE A 4 20.25 11.42 36.95
N PRO A 5 20.74 10.17 37.09
CA PRO A 5 22.07 9.98 37.63
C PRO A 5 23.11 10.65 36.72
N GLU A 6 24.26 11.01 37.29
CA GLU A 6 25.38 11.48 36.50
C GLU A 6 25.85 10.35 35.58
N PHE A 7 25.76 10.55 34.27
CA PHE A 7 26.17 9.54 33.30
C PHE A 7 27.69 9.57 33.15
N GLU A 8 28.32 8.40 33.27
CA GLU A 8 29.75 8.24 32.98
C GLU A 8 30.10 8.50 31.51
N GLY A 9 29.11 8.40 30.62
CA GLY A 9 29.27 8.75 29.22
C GLY A 9 27.94 8.82 28.48
N LYS A 10 27.93 9.58 27.39
CA LYS A 10 26.80 9.69 26.46
C LYS A 10 27.29 9.54 25.03
N PHE A 11 26.65 8.66 24.27
CA PHE A 11 26.95 8.48 22.85
C PHE A 11 25.67 8.45 22.04
N SER A 12 25.70 8.98 20.81
CA SER A 12 24.57 8.75 19.90
C SER A 12 24.45 7.26 19.56
N LEU A 13 23.27 6.82 19.12
CA LEU A 13 23.08 5.44 18.67
C LEU A 13 23.97 5.10 17.46
N ARG A 14 24.36 6.09 16.64
CA ARG A 14 25.39 5.93 15.60
C ARG A 14 26.76 5.55 16.21
N GLN A 15 27.11 6.19 17.33
CA GLN A 15 28.37 6.03 18.04
C GLN A 15 28.36 4.90 19.08
N ARG A 16 27.34 4.05 19.11
CA ARG A 16 27.18 2.95 20.09
C ARG A 16 28.38 2.00 20.22
N HIS A 17 29.26 1.93 19.21
CA HIS A 17 30.51 1.18 19.28
C HIS A 17 31.50 1.73 20.33
N LYS A 18 31.34 3.01 20.74
CA LYS A 18 32.16 3.67 21.75
C LYS A 18 31.74 3.35 23.20
N LEU A 19 30.61 2.69 23.40
CA LEU A 19 30.19 2.23 24.74
C LEU A 19 31.28 1.34 25.38
N PRO A 20 31.39 1.31 26.71
CA PRO A 20 32.38 0.48 27.39
C PRO A 20 32.00 -1.01 27.33
N SER A 21 33.02 -1.88 27.39
CA SER A 21 32.83 -3.33 27.55
C SER A 21 32.67 -3.70 29.03
N SER A 22 31.79 -3.00 29.74
CA SER A 22 31.55 -3.17 31.18
C SER A 22 30.07 -3.42 31.46
N PRO A 23 29.74 -4.01 32.63
CA PRO A 23 28.36 -4.08 33.09
C PRO A 23 27.84 -2.68 33.45
N GLY A 24 26.54 -2.46 33.26
CA GLY A 24 25.91 -1.20 33.61
C GLY A 24 24.44 -1.08 33.21
N ILE A 25 23.87 0.07 33.59
CA ILE A 25 22.54 0.52 33.20
C ILE A 25 22.66 1.56 32.10
N TYR A 26 21.90 1.41 31.03
CA TYR A 26 21.80 2.38 29.95
C TYR A 26 20.43 3.07 29.93
N PHE A 27 20.45 4.35 29.57
CA PHE A 27 19.34 5.25 29.45
C PHE A 27 19.25 5.71 27.99
N VAL A 28 18.15 5.40 27.34
CA VAL A 28 17.89 5.79 25.95
C VAL A 28 17.06 7.06 25.96
N LEU A 29 17.65 8.14 25.48
CA LEU A 29 17.03 9.46 25.37
C LEU A 29 16.71 9.78 23.90
N ASP A 30 15.67 10.58 23.66
CA ASP A 30 15.42 11.18 22.36
C ASP A 30 16.16 12.51 22.17
N ASN A 31 15.88 13.19 21.05
CA ASN A 31 16.51 14.47 20.70
C ASN A 31 16.09 15.63 21.62
N ASN A 32 15.03 15.46 22.41
CA ASN A 32 14.55 16.42 23.40
C ASN A 32 15.02 16.05 24.82
N SER A 33 15.95 15.10 24.94
CA SER A 33 16.40 14.52 26.22
C SER A 33 15.29 13.85 27.03
N GLN A 34 14.19 13.43 26.38
CA GLN A 34 13.13 12.65 27.03
C GLN A 34 13.59 11.19 27.16
N LEU A 35 13.44 10.61 28.34
CA LEU A 35 13.75 9.20 28.59
C LEU A 35 12.72 8.28 27.92
N LEU A 36 13.21 7.48 26.97
CA LEU A 36 12.40 6.51 26.25
C LEU A 36 12.48 5.12 26.88
N TYR A 37 13.68 4.69 27.28
CA TYR A 37 13.94 3.31 27.70
C TYR A 37 15.10 3.23 28.68
N VAL A 38 14.99 2.37 29.69
CA VAL A 38 16.08 1.97 30.58
C VAL A 38 16.31 0.49 30.43
N GLY A 39 17.56 0.05 30.42
CA GLY A 39 17.85 -1.37 30.52
C GLY A 39 19.24 -1.67 31.05
N ARG A 40 19.47 -2.93 31.34
CA ARG A 40 20.77 -3.44 31.83
C ARG A 40 21.55 -4.22 30.77
N ALA A 41 22.85 -4.28 30.95
CA ALA A 41 23.74 -5.16 30.19
C ALA A 41 24.91 -5.64 31.06
N LYS A 42 25.35 -6.90 30.87
CA LYS A 42 26.64 -7.38 31.39
C LYS A 42 27.83 -6.81 30.60
N ASN A 43 27.57 -6.44 29.34
CA ASN A 43 28.51 -5.74 28.47
C ASN A 43 27.73 -4.72 27.63
N LEU A 44 27.86 -3.43 27.97
CA LEU A 44 27.13 -2.34 27.32
C LEU A 44 27.43 -2.26 25.82
N ARG A 45 28.70 -2.40 25.43
CA ARG A 45 29.11 -2.38 24.02
C ARG A 45 28.47 -3.52 23.22
N GLU A 46 28.63 -4.76 23.66
CA GLU A 46 28.10 -5.94 22.96
C GLU A 46 26.57 -5.89 22.84
N ARG A 47 25.90 -5.42 23.90
CA ARG A 47 24.44 -5.25 23.92
C ARG A 47 23.95 -4.37 22.77
N TRP A 48 24.74 -3.40 22.32
CA TRP A 48 24.37 -2.44 21.28
C TRP A 48 25.09 -2.61 19.94
N LEU A 49 26.22 -3.32 19.86
CA LEU A 49 26.94 -3.55 18.61
C LEU A 49 26.16 -4.43 17.62
N GLY A 50 25.38 -5.40 18.12
CA GLY A 50 24.63 -6.34 17.29
C GLY A 50 23.22 -5.90 16.87
N LYS A 51 22.58 -6.70 16.01
CA LYS A 51 21.13 -6.65 15.75
C LYS A 51 20.29 -7.31 16.87
N SER A 52 20.94 -7.79 17.93
CA SER A 52 20.37 -8.56 19.04
C SER A 52 19.58 -7.72 20.03
N HIS A 53 19.82 -6.40 20.10
CA HIS A 53 19.00 -5.56 20.94
C HIS A 53 17.58 -5.50 20.38
N HIS A 54 16.64 -6.11 21.10
CA HIS A 54 15.23 -6.27 20.70
C HIS A 54 14.55 -4.94 20.27
N ARG A 55 14.98 -3.78 20.80
CA ARG A 55 14.47 -2.44 20.42
C ARG A 55 15.34 -1.66 19.43
N TYR A 56 16.48 -2.18 18.95
CA TYR A 56 17.40 -1.44 18.07
C TYR A 56 16.70 -0.92 16.82
N LYS A 57 15.97 -1.78 16.10
CA LYS A 57 15.24 -1.38 14.87
C LYS A 57 14.19 -0.30 15.14
N GLN A 58 13.54 -0.31 16.30
CA GLN A 58 12.57 0.71 16.70
C GLN A 58 13.26 2.06 16.94
N LEU A 59 14.40 2.06 17.63
CA LEU A 59 15.16 3.26 17.97
C LEU A 59 15.90 3.85 16.76
N ALA A 60 16.55 3.02 15.96
CA ALA A 60 17.30 3.45 14.77
C ALA A 60 16.43 4.23 13.76
N ARG A 61 15.13 3.90 13.66
CA ARG A 61 14.16 4.61 12.80
C ARG A 61 13.81 6.01 13.28
N LYS A 62 13.94 6.31 14.57
CA LYS A 62 13.82 7.68 15.06
C LYS A 62 14.99 8.56 14.60
N GLY A 63 16.06 7.95 14.08
CA GLY A 63 17.27 8.58 13.59
C GLY A 63 18.46 8.21 14.48
N LEU A 64 19.54 7.68 13.91
CA LEU A 64 20.72 7.24 14.67
C LEU A 64 21.38 8.36 15.48
N ASP A 65 21.26 9.60 15.02
CA ASP A 65 21.82 10.78 15.67
C ASP A 65 20.82 11.50 16.59
N LYS A 66 19.54 11.08 16.53
CA LYS A 66 18.45 11.61 17.37
C LYS A 66 18.22 10.78 18.64
N ILE A 67 18.99 9.71 18.81
CA ILE A 67 18.91 8.83 19.97
C ILE A 67 20.24 8.87 20.69
N THR A 68 20.19 9.16 21.99
CA THR A 68 21.36 9.22 22.86
C THR A 68 21.31 8.07 23.86
N LEU A 69 22.44 7.40 24.04
CA LEU A 69 22.66 6.34 25.02
C LEU A 69 23.53 6.92 26.14
N GLY A 70 22.89 7.28 27.25
CA GLY A 70 23.58 7.55 28.52
C GLY A 70 23.80 6.25 29.28
N TYR A 71 24.86 6.14 30.07
CA TYR A 71 25.07 4.95 30.91
C TYR A 71 25.75 5.27 32.23
N ILE A 72 25.58 4.35 33.18
CA ILE A 72 26.35 4.23 34.41
C ILE A 72 26.86 2.79 34.52
N LYS A 73 28.05 2.59 35.08
CA LYS A 73 28.55 1.25 35.41
C LYS A 73 27.99 0.81 36.74
N VAL A 74 27.66 -0.47 36.79
CA VAL A 74 27.07 -1.12 37.96
C VAL A 74 27.63 -2.53 38.01
N SER A 75 27.87 -3.08 39.20
CA SER A 75 28.35 -4.46 39.32
C SER A 75 27.31 -5.44 38.75
N VAL A 76 27.73 -6.66 38.37
CA VAL A 76 26.83 -7.64 37.74
C VAL A 76 25.68 -8.02 38.67
N GLU A 77 25.97 -8.08 39.98
CA GLU A 77 25.05 -8.44 41.06
C GLU A 77 23.94 -7.38 41.23
N GLU A 78 24.27 -6.11 40.97
CA GLU A 78 23.38 -4.98 41.17
C GLU A 78 22.54 -4.62 39.95
N LEU A 79 22.81 -5.22 38.78
CA LEU A 79 22.15 -4.86 37.53
C LEU A 79 20.63 -4.99 37.58
N GLU A 80 20.12 -6.06 38.18
CA GLU A 80 18.67 -6.31 38.24
C GLU A 80 17.98 -5.34 39.20
N ARG A 81 18.58 -5.11 40.37
CA ARG A 81 18.09 -4.16 41.37
C ARG A 81 18.02 -2.76 40.78
N SER A 82 19.12 -2.31 40.16
CA SER A 82 19.25 -0.96 39.60
C SER A 82 18.31 -0.74 38.41
N GLU A 83 18.17 -1.72 37.51
CA GLU A 83 17.21 -1.63 36.40
C GLU A 83 15.78 -1.46 36.90
N LYS A 84 15.36 -2.27 37.88
CA LYS A 84 14.01 -2.18 38.48
C LYS A 84 13.79 -0.84 39.16
N GLU A 85 14.78 -0.34 39.90
CA GLU A 85 14.72 0.95 40.60
C GLU A 85 14.53 2.11 39.62
N TYR A 86 15.37 2.20 38.58
CA TYR A 86 15.26 3.27 37.59
C TYR A 86 14.00 3.18 36.72
N ILE A 87 13.54 1.98 36.37
CA ILE A 87 12.26 1.83 35.65
C ILE A 87 11.11 2.33 36.52
N ARG A 88 11.06 1.97 37.82
CA ARG A 88 10.03 2.45 38.75
C ARG A 88 10.10 3.95 38.95
N GLN A 89 11.30 4.50 39.10
CA GLN A 89 11.51 5.92 39.36
C GLN A 89 11.12 6.79 38.16
N PHE A 90 11.47 6.39 36.94
CA PHE A 90 11.32 7.24 35.75
C PHE A 90 10.15 6.85 34.85
N ASN A 91 9.54 5.68 35.03
CA ASN A 91 8.46 5.13 34.22
C ASN A 91 8.65 5.32 32.69
N PRO A 92 9.72 4.81 32.07
CA PRO A 92 10.02 5.10 30.67
C PRO A 92 9.00 4.47 29.72
N ALA A 93 8.52 5.25 28.75
CA ALA A 93 7.42 4.87 27.86
C ALA A 93 7.62 3.55 27.09
N LEU A 94 8.87 3.16 26.81
CA LEU A 94 9.16 1.92 26.06
C LEU A 94 9.36 0.70 26.97
N ASN A 95 9.58 0.82 28.27
CA ASN A 95 9.87 -0.35 29.12
C ASN A 95 8.71 -1.34 29.19
N GLU A 96 7.48 -0.85 29.32
CA GLU A 96 6.26 -1.67 29.37
C GLU A 96 5.57 -1.82 28.01
N SER A 97 6.07 -1.15 26.97
CA SER A 97 5.47 -1.21 25.63
C SER A 97 5.80 -2.52 24.93
N LYS A 98 4.86 -3.11 24.19
CA LYS A 98 5.17 -4.17 23.24
C LYS A 98 6.20 -3.67 22.21
N VAL A 99 7.21 -4.49 21.92
CA VAL A 99 8.13 -4.21 20.81
C VAL A 99 7.32 -4.31 19.53
N LYS A 100 7.23 -3.22 18.76
CA LYS A 100 6.57 -3.26 17.46
C LYS A 100 7.42 -4.10 16.51
N GLN A 101 7.09 -5.39 16.37
CA GLN A 101 7.65 -6.24 15.32
C GLN A 101 7.26 -5.63 13.97
N PHE A 102 8.28 -5.25 13.20
CA PHE A 102 8.06 -4.64 11.90
C PHE A 102 8.13 -5.73 10.85
N ILE A 103 6.95 -6.12 10.35
CA ILE A 103 6.81 -6.77 9.06
C ILE A 103 7.27 -5.73 8.01
N PRO A 104 8.11 -6.08 7.03
CA PRO A 104 8.43 -5.19 5.92
C PRO A 104 7.12 -4.59 5.41
N LYS A 105 7.01 -3.25 5.39
CA LYS A 105 5.82 -2.62 4.83
C LYS A 105 5.73 -3.07 3.38
N LYS A 106 4.67 -3.80 3.05
CA LYS A 106 4.25 -4.06 1.68
C LYS A 106 4.43 -2.79 0.85
N SER A 107 5.02 -2.88 -0.34
CA SER A 107 5.29 -1.71 -1.17
C SER A 107 4.05 -0.81 -1.21
N PRO A 108 4.16 0.51 -0.97
CA PRO A 108 3.03 1.42 -1.10
C PRO A 108 2.36 1.28 -2.48
N ARG A 109 3.16 1.08 -3.55
CA ARG A 109 2.68 0.77 -4.92
C ARG A 109 1.76 -0.42 -4.95
N PHE A 110 2.24 -1.53 -4.42
CA PHE A 110 1.51 -2.79 -4.40
C PHE A 110 0.25 -2.73 -3.52
N SER A 111 0.35 -2.11 -2.33
CA SER A 111 -0.78 -1.94 -1.41
C SER A 111 -1.90 -1.09 -2.00
N GLU A 112 -1.55 -0.04 -2.73
CA GLU A 112 -2.51 0.84 -3.39
C GLU A 112 -3.21 0.12 -4.54
N LEU A 113 -2.45 -0.54 -5.43
CA LEU A 113 -3.00 -1.33 -6.53
C LEU A 113 -4.01 -2.35 -6.02
N GLN A 114 -3.66 -3.11 -4.98
CA GLN A 114 -4.59 -4.05 -4.35
C GLN A 114 -5.83 -3.38 -3.78
N ARG A 115 -5.69 -2.20 -3.14
CA ARG A 115 -6.83 -1.43 -2.62
C ARG A 115 -7.79 -1.07 -3.75
N LEU A 116 -7.28 -0.71 -4.91
CA LEU A 116 -8.06 -0.25 -6.07
C LEU A 116 -8.72 -1.40 -6.82
N LEU A 117 -8.00 -2.49 -7.06
CA LEU A 117 -8.59 -3.72 -7.60
C LEU A 117 -9.69 -4.24 -6.67
N LYS A 118 -9.46 -4.18 -5.35
CA LYS A 118 -10.51 -4.50 -4.36
C LYS A 118 -11.68 -3.52 -4.39
N LEU A 119 -11.46 -2.24 -4.75
CA LEU A 119 -12.58 -1.30 -4.95
C LEU A 119 -13.36 -1.63 -6.23
N ALA A 120 -12.71 -2.12 -7.28
CA ALA A 120 -13.36 -2.54 -8.52
C ALA A 120 -14.44 -3.60 -8.26
N SER A 121 -14.10 -4.59 -7.42
CA SER A 121 -14.97 -5.71 -7.08
C SER A 121 -15.89 -5.47 -5.89
N LYS A 122 -15.73 -4.34 -5.18
CA LYS A 122 -16.56 -4.04 -4.02
C LYS A 122 -17.93 -3.50 -4.44
N PRO A 123 -19.01 -3.98 -3.81
CA PRO A 123 -20.30 -3.35 -3.95
C PRO A 123 -20.27 -1.89 -3.49
N LEU A 124 -21.07 -1.03 -4.13
CA LEU A 124 -21.37 0.31 -3.60
C LEU A 124 -21.95 0.14 -2.19
N PHE A 125 -21.17 0.51 -1.17
CA PHE A 125 -21.52 0.29 0.24
C PHE A 125 -22.75 1.14 0.66
N PRO A 126 -23.64 0.67 1.57
CA PRO A 126 -23.97 -0.71 1.89
C PRO A 126 -25.10 -1.27 1.02
N SER A 127 -25.13 -2.59 1.02
CA SER A 127 -26.01 -3.57 0.36
C SER A 127 -27.52 -3.35 0.52
N ILE A 128 -28.23 -3.58 -0.59
CA ILE A 128 -29.66 -3.28 -0.89
C ILE A 128 -29.93 -1.78 -1.01
N GLN A 129 -29.54 -1.24 -2.16
CA GLN A 129 -30.02 0.06 -2.63
C GLN A 129 -31.03 -0.19 -3.73
N TRP A 130 -32.26 0.21 -3.48
CA TRP A 130 -33.31 0.21 -4.47
C TRP A 130 -33.07 1.32 -5.50
N LYS A 131 -33.41 1.09 -6.76
CA LYS A 131 -33.43 2.13 -7.80
C LYS A 131 -34.89 2.51 -8.04
N ILE A 132 -35.19 3.80 -8.05
CA ILE A 132 -36.51 4.28 -8.47
C ILE A 132 -36.52 4.33 -9.99
N ARG A 133 -37.40 3.56 -10.62
CA ARG A 133 -37.65 3.58 -12.06
C ARG A 133 -39.15 3.78 -12.26
N ASN A 134 -39.55 4.85 -12.94
CA ASN A 134 -40.95 5.20 -13.17
C ASN A 134 -41.82 5.26 -11.89
N GLY A 135 -41.23 5.68 -10.76
CA GLY A 135 -41.91 5.74 -9.47
C GLY A 135 -41.91 4.44 -8.67
N GLU A 136 -41.49 3.32 -9.26
CA GLU A 136 -41.38 2.03 -8.58
C GLU A 136 -39.98 1.79 -8.02
N THR A 137 -39.93 1.19 -6.84
CA THR A 137 -38.70 0.90 -6.09
C THR A 137 -38.26 -0.52 -6.42
N LEU A 138 -37.30 -0.67 -7.33
CA LEU A 138 -36.83 -1.97 -7.83
C LEU A 138 -35.47 -2.35 -7.22
N PRO A 139 -35.20 -3.66 -6.98
CA PRO A 139 -33.88 -4.10 -6.59
C PRO A 139 -32.88 -3.75 -7.71
N ARG A 140 -31.67 -3.35 -7.34
CA ARG A 140 -30.59 -3.16 -8.31
C ARG A 140 -30.18 -4.50 -8.90
N GLU A 141 -29.93 -4.48 -10.20
CA GLU A 141 -29.49 -5.65 -10.95
C GLU A 141 -28.07 -6.06 -10.56
N PRO A 142 -27.67 -7.33 -10.72
CA PRO A 142 -26.34 -7.78 -10.30
C PRO A 142 -25.17 -7.01 -10.94
N TRP A 143 -25.35 -6.51 -12.17
CA TRP A 143 -24.35 -5.67 -12.85
C TRP A 143 -24.25 -4.25 -12.32
N ASP A 144 -25.20 -3.80 -11.50
CA ASP A 144 -25.13 -2.52 -10.80
C ASP A 144 -24.29 -2.56 -9.53
N LEU A 145 -23.95 -3.76 -9.06
CA LEU A 145 -23.31 -3.91 -7.77
C LEU A 145 -21.81 -3.60 -7.83
N PHE A 146 -21.08 -4.03 -8.85
CA PHE A 146 -19.63 -3.86 -8.91
C PHE A 146 -19.19 -2.61 -9.70
N ARG A 147 -17.96 -2.16 -9.48
CA ARG A 147 -17.41 -0.92 -10.06
C ARG A 147 -16.52 -1.16 -11.27
N GLY A 148 -16.06 -2.39 -11.48
CA GLY A 148 -15.24 -2.74 -12.63
C GLY A 148 -14.81 -4.20 -12.66
N PHE A 149 -14.20 -4.61 -13.75
CA PHE A 149 -13.71 -5.97 -13.98
C PHE A 149 -12.40 -5.96 -14.78
N VAL A 150 -11.63 -7.04 -14.65
CA VAL A 150 -10.43 -7.26 -15.49
C VAL A 150 -10.90 -7.86 -16.81
N ALA A 151 -10.70 -7.13 -17.90
CA ALA A 151 -11.10 -7.57 -19.23
C ALA A 151 -10.09 -8.53 -19.86
N GLY A 152 -8.80 -8.32 -19.59
CA GLY A 152 -7.73 -9.11 -20.17
C GLY A 152 -6.40 -8.37 -20.10
N ALA A 153 -5.44 -8.86 -20.88
CA ALA A 153 -4.14 -8.22 -21.04
C ALA A 153 -3.62 -8.36 -22.47
N TYR A 154 -2.71 -7.47 -22.87
CA TYR A 154 -2.00 -7.54 -24.15
C TYR A 154 -0.55 -7.09 -23.96
N GLN A 155 0.31 -7.30 -24.97
CA GLN A 155 1.70 -6.89 -24.94
C GLN A 155 1.89 -5.62 -25.76
N GLU A 156 2.57 -4.63 -25.20
CA GLU A 156 2.94 -3.40 -25.90
C GLU A 156 4.31 -2.91 -25.41
N GLN A 157 5.23 -2.63 -26.34
CA GLN A 157 6.57 -2.11 -26.03
C GLN A 157 7.31 -2.92 -24.94
N GLN A 158 7.24 -4.25 -25.01
CA GLN A 158 7.86 -5.18 -24.04
C GLN A 158 7.29 -5.11 -22.61
N LYS A 159 6.13 -4.48 -22.42
CA LYS A 159 5.40 -4.46 -21.15
C LYS A 159 4.03 -5.10 -21.29
N LEU A 160 3.65 -5.88 -20.28
CA LEU A 160 2.30 -6.41 -20.14
C LEU A 160 1.34 -5.28 -19.77
N GLN A 161 0.32 -5.10 -20.59
CA GLN A 161 -0.75 -4.13 -20.40
C GLN A 161 -1.99 -4.86 -19.87
N VAL A 162 -2.44 -4.57 -18.66
CA VAL A 162 -3.62 -5.18 -18.03
C VAL A 162 -4.80 -4.23 -18.11
N VAL A 163 -5.87 -4.62 -18.80
CA VAL A 163 -7.05 -3.79 -19.02
C VAL A 163 -8.08 -4.01 -17.92
N VAL A 164 -8.41 -2.93 -17.21
CA VAL A 164 -9.45 -2.87 -16.18
C VAL A 164 -10.55 -1.95 -16.67
N VAL A 165 -11.74 -2.51 -16.89
CA VAL A 165 -12.93 -1.77 -17.30
C VAL A 165 -13.65 -1.29 -16.05
N CYS A 166 -13.96 0.00 -15.98
CA CYS A 166 -14.51 0.67 -14.80
C CYS A 166 -15.85 1.34 -15.14
N LYS A 167 -16.83 1.22 -14.26
CA LYS A 167 -18.15 1.88 -14.34
C LYS A 167 -18.14 3.28 -13.72
N GLN A 168 -17.05 3.62 -13.02
CA GLN A 168 -16.93 4.81 -12.17
C GLN A 168 -15.51 5.39 -12.26
N ASN A 169 -15.29 6.50 -11.55
CA ASN A 169 -14.05 7.28 -11.45
C ASN A 169 -12.91 6.58 -10.69
N MET A 170 -12.65 5.32 -10.98
CA MET A 170 -11.61 4.51 -10.35
C MET A 170 -10.19 5.03 -10.61
N GLY A 171 -9.89 5.41 -11.85
CA GLY A 171 -8.65 6.03 -12.30
C GLY A 171 -8.42 7.43 -11.70
N ASN A 172 -9.47 8.22 -11.53
CA ASN A 172 -9.39 9.49 -10.78
C ASN A 172 -9.14 9.28 -9.27
N LEU A 173 -9.79 8.28 -8.65
CA LEU A 173 -9.49 7.92 -7.25
C LEU A 173 -8.04 7.46 -7.06
N LEU A 174 -7.51 6.80 -8.09
CA LEU A 174 -6.12 6.40 -8.28
C LEU A 174 -5.20 7.62 -8.31
N GLU A 175 -5.45 8.52 -9.24
CA GLU A 175 -4.74 9.78 -9.42
C GLU A 175 -4.67 10.56 -8.11
N LYS A 176 -5.83 10.85 -7.48
CA LYS A 176 -5.92 11.53 -6.18
C LYS A 176 -5.10 10.86 -5.08
N SER A 177 -5.04 9.53 -5.09
CA SER A 177 -4.25 8.77 -4.12
C SER A 177 -2.75 8.89 -4.39
N CYS A 178 -2.35 9.08 -5.65
CA CYS A 178 -0.95 9.19 -6.09
C CYS A 178 -0.36 10.58 -5.86
N ILE A 179 -1.17 11.65 -5.93
CA ILE A 179 -0.76 13.03 -5.64
C ILE A 179 -0.52 13.30 -4.15
N HIS A 180 -0.99 12.40 -3.27
CA HIS A 180 -0.78 12.53 -1.83
C HIS A 180 0.73 12.56 -1.48
N ARG A 181 1.14 13.46 -0.59
CA ARG A 181 2.56 13.81 -0.32
C ARG A 181 3.47 12.63 0.01
N ILE A 182 2.95 11.63 0.72
CA ILE A 182 3.67 10.39 1.10
C ILE A 182 3.75 9.39 -0.06
N LYS A 183 2.88 9.55 -1.05
CA LYS A 183 2.60 8.61 -2.10
C LYS A 183 3.26 8.98 -3.42
N ARG A 184 3.56 10.26 -3.71
CA ARG A 184 4.22 10.85 -4.92
C ARG A 184 5.14 10.02 -5.86
N HIS A 185 5.67 8.88 -5.44
CA HIS A 185 6.39 7.92 -6.28
C HIS A 185 5.46 7.07 -7.17
N PHE A 186 4.14 7.15 -7.06
CA PHE A 186 3.25 6.49 -8.03
C PHE A 186 3.24 7.30 -9.34
N TYR A 187 3.71 6.69 -10.42
CA TYR A 187 3.58 7.25 -11.76
C TYR A 187 2.26 6.77 -12.35
N ILE A 188 1.29 7.67 -12.38
CA ILE A 188 0.16 7.56 -13.30
C ILE A 188 0.51 8.48 -14.44
N GLN A 189 0.66 7.95 -15.64
CA GLN A 189 0.76 8.82 -16.80
C GLN A 189 -0.64 9.40 -17.02
N GLU A 190 -0.80 10.69 -16.74
CA GLU A 190 -1.92 11.42 -17.28
C GLU A 190 -1.85 11.31 -18.80
N LYS A 191 -2.96 10.79 -19.38
CA LYS A 191 -3.37 10.76 -20.78
C LYS A 191 -2.24 10.65 -21.83
N PRO A 192 -2.31 9.70 -22.80
CA PRO A 192 -1.50 9.86 -24.00
C PRO A 192 -1.67 11.31 -24.53
N PRO A 193 -0.59 12.04 -24.90
CA PRO A 193 -0.54 13.51 -24.88
C PRO A 193 -1.50 14.29 -25.81
N LYS A 194 -2.52 13.65 -26.41
CA LYS A 194 -3.36 14.26 -27.46
C LYS A 194 -4.86 13.91 -27.41
N LEU A 195 -5.36 13.20 -26.39
CA LEU A 195 -6.75 12.73 -26.37
C LEU A 195 -7.48 13.23 -25.09
N TYR A 196 -8.19 14.35 -25.19
CA TYR A 196 -9.19 14.77 -24.22
C TYR A 196 -10.45 13.94 -24.43
N CYS A 197 -10.39 12.67 -24.04
CA CYS A 197 -11.31 11.66 -24.54
C CYS A 197 -12.19 11.04 -23.47
N PHE A 198 -13.40 10.67 -23.87
CA PHE A 198 -14.34 9.88 -23.08
C PHE A 198 -14.53 8.50 -23.75
N PRO A 199 -14.45 7.38 -23.00
CA PRO A 199 -14.11 7.27 -21.59
C PRO A 199 -12.64 7.67 -21.29
N PRO A 200 -12.35 8.31 -20.14
CA PRO A 200 -10.98 8.58 -19.76
C PRO A 200 -10.24 7.29 -19.43
N ILE A 201 -8.95 7.27 -19.77
CA ILE A 201 -8.05 6.14 -19.56
C ILE A 201 -6.93 6.59 -18.63
N PHE A 202 -6.74 5.85 -17.54
CA PHE A 202 -5.68 6.09 -16.57
C PHE A 202 -4.70 4.93 -16.57
N LEU A 203 -3.41 5.23 -16.64
CA LEU A 203 -2.36 4.22 -16.61
C LEU A 203 -1.72 4.15 -15.23
N PHE A 204 -1.50 2.95 -14.71
CA PHE A 204 -0.73 2.73 -13.49
C PHE A 204 0.46 1.83 -13.80
N ASP A 205 1.68 2.39 -13.74
CA ASP A 205 2.89 1.61 -14.00
C ASP A 205 3.31 0.84 -12.74
N ALA A 206 3.05 -0.47 -12.76
CA ALA A 206 3.49 -1.43 -11.77
C ALA A 206 4.88 -2.02 -12.10
N ARG A 207 5.62 -1.41 -13.04
CA ARG A 207 6.93 -1.82 -13.58
C ARG A 207 6.93 -3.14 -14.35
N GLN A 208 6.46 -4.21 -13.73
CA GLN A 208 6.27 -5.51 -14.38
C GLN A 208 5.08 -5.52 -15.33
N ALA A 209 4.08 -4.68 -15.05
CA ALA A 209 2.91 -4.51 -15.88
C ALA A 209 2.41 -3.07 -15.77
N ILE A 210 1.67 -2.62 -16.77
CA ILE A 210 0.94 -1.35 -16.74
C ILE A 210 -0.55 -1.70 -16.67
N PHE A 211 -1.26 -1.13 -15.72
CA PHE A 211 -2.71 -1.29 -15.61
C PHE A 211 -3.40 -0.11 -16.29
N LEU A 212 -4.27 -0.39 -17.26
CA LEU A 212 -5.12 0.59 -17.93
C LEU A 212 -6.51 0.54 -17.31
N PHE A 213 -6.90 1.62 -16.64
CA PHE A 213 -8.25 1.81 -16.10
C PHE A 213 -9.07 2.61 -17.10
N VAL A 214 -10.03 1.96 -17.76
CA VAL A 214 -10.91 2.53 -18.79
C VAL A 214 -12.28 2.84 -18.17
N GLU A 215 -12.67 4.11 -18.07
CA GLU A 215 -13.85 4.52 -17.29
C GLU A 215 -15.12 4.75 -18.13
N PHE A 216 -15.96 3.73 -18.28
CA PHE A 216 -17.29 3.83 -18.89
C PHE A 216 -18.34 4.24 -17.86
N PHE A 217 -18.40 5.54 -17.54
CA PHE A 217 -19.34 6.14 -16.58
C PHE A 217 -20.83 5.88 -16.88
N THR A 218 -21.55 6.90 -17.33
CA THR A 218 -22.99 6.86 -17.63
C THR A 218 -23.28 6.17 -18.96
N CYS A 219 -22.27 6.07 -19.84
CA CYS A 219 -22.37 5.39 -21.14
C CYS A 219 -22.16 3.87 -21.03
N GLY A 220 -21.69 3.36 -19.89
CA GLY A 220 -21.29 1.97 -19.74
C GLY A 220 -22.39 1.02 -19.30
N GLU A 221 -23.62 1.48 -19.01
CA GLU A 221 -24.66 0.61 -18.43
C GLU A 221 -24.91 -0.65 -19.29
N GLN A 222 -25.13 -0.45 -20.61
CA GLN A 222 -25.34 -1.55 -21.56
C GLN A 222 -24.11 -2.45 -21.70
N LEU A 223 -22.90 -1.87 -21.64
CA LEU A 223 -21.66 -2.64 -21.68
C LEU A 223 -21.57 -3.58 -20.47
N PHE A 224 -21.82 -3.06 -19.28
CA PHE A 224 -21.75 -3.84 -18.04
C PHE A 224 -22.83 -4.92 -17.96
N GLU A 225 -24.04 -4.62 -18.43
CA GLU A 225 -25.13 -5.58 -18.57
C GLU A 225 -24.74 -6.75 -19.50
N GLN A 226 -24.22 -6.45 -20.69
CA GLN A 226 -23.78 -7.46 -21.65
C GLN A 226 -22.60 -8.29 -21.13
N MET A 227 -21.67 -7.67 -20.39
CA MET A 227 -20.46 -8.38 -19.91
C MET A 227 -20.73 -9.23 -18.68
N TYR A 228 -21.70 -8.87 -17.84
CA TYR A 228 -21.94 -9.50 -16.54
C TYR A 228 -22.05 -11.04 -16.57
N PRO A 229 -22.79 -11.67 -17.50
CA PRO A 229 -22.88 -13.13 -17.59
C PRO A 229 -21.54 -13.83 -17.84
N HIS A 230 -20.53 -13.09 -18.32
CA HIS A 230 -19.21 -13.60 -18.66
C HIS A 230 -18.15 -13.28 -17.59
N LEU A 231 -18.56 -12.79 -16.42
CA LEU A 231 -17.65 -12.44 -15.33
C LEU A 231 -17.60 -13.54 -14.26
N LEU A 232 -16.39 -14.00 -13.93
CA LEU A 232 -16.14 -14.92 -12.83
C LEU A 232 -15.24 -14.31 -11.76
N ASP A 233 -15.39 -14.76 -10.52
CA ASP A 233 -14.47 -14.40 -9.44
C ASP A 233 -13.12 -15.10 -9.65
N ARG A 234 -12.05 -14.31 -9.74
CA ARG A 234 -10.67 -14.79 -9.91
C ARG A 234 -9.73 -14.03 -8.99
N GLN A 235 -8.65 -14.68 -8.58
CA GLN A 235 -7.55 -14.01 -7.88
C GLN A 235 -6.73 -13.23 -8.89
N VAL A 236 -6.53 -11.94 -8.64
CA VAL A 236 -5.64 -11.08 -9.41
C VAL A 236 -4.83 -10.28 -8.41
N VAL A 237 -3.50 -10.43 -8.42
CA VAL A 237 -2.62 -9.65 -7.53
C VAL A 237 -2.97 -9.86 -6.04
N GLY A 238 -3.40 -11.07 -5.68
CA GLY A 238 -3.80 -11.44 -4.31
C GLY A 238 -5.09 -10.78 -3.82
N VAL A 239 -5.98 -10.36 -4.73
CA VAL A 239 -7.35 -9.94 -4.42
C VAL A 239 -8.36 -10.66 -5.30
N THR A 240 -9.52 -11.00 -4.75
CA THR A 240 -10.65 -11.53 -5.54
C THR A 240 -11.33 -10.40 -6.32
N ILE A 241 -11.40 -10.54 -7.64
CA ILE A 241 -12.04 -9.58 -8.55
C ILE A 241 -12.83 -10.31 -9.63
N LYS A 242 -13.82 -9.63 -10.21
CA LYS A 242 -14.50 -10.09 -11.43
C LYS A 242 -13.55 -10.00 -12.62
N LYS A 243 -13.40 -11.11 -13.33
CA LYS A 243 -12.58 -11.24 -14.53
C LYS A 243 -13.42 -11.80 -15.66
N LEU A 244 -13.26 -11.21 -16.84
CA LEU A 244 -13.94 -11.63 -18.06
C LEU A 244 -13.35 -12.95 -18.55
N VAL A 245 -14.21 -13.93 -18.86
CA VAL A 245 -13.79 -15.25 -19.34
C VAL A 245 -13.61 -15.32 -20.86
N ASN A 246 -14.23 -14.39 -21.58
CA ASN A 246 -14.09 -14.26 -23.02
C ASN A 246 -13.85 -12.79 -23.39
N PRO A 247 -12.57 -12.38 -23.55
CA PRO A 247 -12.23 -11.00 -23.89
C PRO A 247 -12.85 -10.50 -25.19
N ALA A 248 -13.16 -11.40 -26.15
CA ALA A 248 -13.78 -11.03 -27.42
C ALA A 248 -15.18 -10.40 -27.26
N CYS A 249 -15.91 -10.76 -26.19
CA CYS A 249 -17.22 -10.17 -25.88
C CYS A 249 -17.10 -8.65 -25.64
N LEU A 250 -15.99 -8.18 -25.08
CA LEU A 250 -15.79 -6.75 -24.82
C LEU A 250 -15.79 -5.94 -26.12
N LYS A 251 -15.20 -6.48 -27.19
CA LYS A 251 -15.17 -5.83 -28.51
C LYS A 251 -16.58 -5.56 -29.01
N SER A 252 -17.44 -6.58 -28.99
CA SER A 252 -18.84 -6.46 -29.40
C SER A 252 -19.60 -5.46 -28.52
N GLY A 253 -19.36 -5.48 -27.21
CA GLY A 253 -19.99 -4.53 -26.30
C GLY A 253 -19.59 -3.08 -26.59
N ILE A 254 -18.31 -2.84 -26.90
CA ILE A 254 -17.80 -1.50 -27.26
C ILE A 254 -18.40 -1.03 -28.59
N GLN A 255 -18.55 -1.90 -29.59
CA GLN A 255 -19.15 -1.56 -30.89
C GLN A 255 -20.61 -1.10 -30.77
N ASN A 256 -21.34 -1.64 -29.79
CA ASN A 256 -22.74 -1.32 -29.54
C ASN A 256 -22.95 -0.02 -28.74
N LEU A 257 -21.88 0.61 -28.25
CA LEU A 257 -21.99 1.86 -27.50
C LEU A 257 -22.40 3.03 -28.41
N PRO A 258 -23.22 3.98 -27.91
CA PRO A 258 -23.58 5.18 -28.65
C PRO A 258 -22.33 5.97 -29.08
N THR A 259 -22.23 6.29 -30.37
CA THR A 259 -21.03 6.86 -31.03
C THR A 259 -20.93 8.39 -30.99
N GLN A 260 -21.83 9.08 -30.29
CA GLN A 260 -22.15 10.48 -30.61
C GLN A 260 -21.02 11.52 -30.39
N GLU A 261 -19.96 11.24 -29.62
CA GLU A 261 -18.89 12.24 -29.40
C GLU A 261 -17.42 11.73 -29.49
N ASP A 262 -17.15 10.43 -29.54
CA ASP A 262 -15.78 9.92 -29.28
C ASP A 262 -15.36 8.70 -30.12
N LYS A 263 -15.56 8.76 -31.43
CA LYS A 263 -15.16 7.68 -32.37
C LYS A 263 -13.69 7.28 -32.24
N LEU A 264 -12.78 8.24 -32.05
CA LEU A 264 -11.35 7.97 -31.86
C LEU A 264 -11.05 7.09 -30.65
N VAL A 265 -11.84 7.21 -29.57
CA VAL A 265 -11.66 6.45 -28.34
C VAL A 265 -12.19 5.05 -28.50
N GLN A 266 -13.36 4.95 -29.14
CA GLN A 266 -13.93 3.66 -29.51
C GLN A 266 -12.95 2.89 -30.41
N ASP A 267 -12.41 3.53 -31.45
CA ASP A 267 -11.42 2.94 -32.36
C ASP A 267 -10.15 2.50 -31.61
N TYR A 268 -9.66 3.31 -30.68
CA TYR A 268 -8.51 2.96 -29.83
C TYR A 268 -8.79 1.73 -28.96
N LEU A 269 -9.96 1.68 -28.31
CA LEU A 269 -10.35 0.55 -27.46
C LEU A 269 -10.62 -0.71 -28.28
N LEU A 270 -11.19 -0.58 -29.48
CA LEU A 270 -11.36 -1.69 -30.42
C LEU A 270 -10.02 -2.26 -30.86
N ASN A 271 -9.02 -1.42 -31.12
CA ASN A 271 -7.65 -1.85 -31.42
C ASN A 271 -7.02 -2.62 -30.24
N ILE A 272 -7.20 -2.15 -29.01
CA ILE A 272 -6.80 -2.90 -27.81
C ILE A 272 -7.49 -4.27 -27.78
N CYS A 273 -8.80 -4.30 -28.04
CA CYS A 273 -9.59 -5.53 -28.03
C CYS A 273 -9.12 -6.56 -29.06
N ASP A 274 -8.57 -6.15 -30.20
CA ASP A 274 -8.04 -7.06 -31.22
C ASP A 274 -6.85 -7.89 -30.72
N ASN A 275 -6.11 -7.36 -29.75
CA ASN A 275 -4.93 -8.00 -29.19
C ASN A 275 -5.17 -8.52 -27.76
N LEU A 276 -6.40 -8.42 -27.26
CA LEU A 276 -6.72 -8.69 -25.86
C LEU A 276 -6.79 -10.19 -25.60
N GLN A 277 -5.92 -10.65 -24.70
CA GLN A 277 -5.85 -12.03 -24.25
C GLN A 277 -6.36 -12.15 -22.81
N LEU A 278 -6.65 -13.38 -22.39
CA LEU A 278 -6.93 -13.65 -20.99
C LEU A 278 -5.68 -13.37 -20.16
N LEU A 279 -5.82 -12.56 -19.10
CA LEU A 279 -4.78 -12.47 -18.09
C LEU A 279 -4.58 -13.88 -17.48
N PRO A 280 -3.37 -14.39 -17.26
CA PRO A 280 -3.18 -15.70 -16.62
C PRO A 280 -3.75 -15.72 -15.19
N ASP A 281 -4.29 -16.88 -14.75
CA ASP A 281 -4.82 -17.04 -13.38
C ASP A 281 -3.71 -17.05 -12.31
N ASP A 282 -2.49 -17.39 -12.70
CA ASP A 282 -1.27 -17.37 -11.89
C ASP A 282 -0.51 -16.03 -11.98
N PHE A 283 -1.09 -15.02 -12.62
CA PHE A 283 -0.47 -13.70 -12.71
C PHE A 283 -0.24 -13.09 -11.31
N THR A 284 1.03 -12.85 -11.00
CA THR A 284 1.46 -12.26 -9.74
C THR A 284 2.45 -11.12 -10.01
N LEU A 285 2.49 -10.16 -9.08
CA LEU A 285 3.51 -9.11 -9.06
C LEU A 285 4.49 -9.40 -7.93
N ASP A 286 5.77 -9.21 -8.22
CA ASP A 286 6.85 -9.25 -7.24
C ASP A 286 6.86 -7.92 -6.48
N ASP A 287 6.47 -7.98 -5.20
CA ASP A 287 6.41 -6.81 -4.33
C ASP A 287 7.77 -6.13 -4.12
N LYS A 288 8.88 -6.82 -4.42
CA LYS A 288 10.25 -6.29 -4.39
C LYS A 288 10.63 -5.53 -5.66
N LEU A 289 10.05 -5.87 -6.82
CA LEU A 289 10.32 -5.18 -8.08
C LEU A 289 9.48 -3.89 -8.22
N MET A 290 8.41 -3.77 -7.44
CA MET A 290 7.50 -2.62 -7.38
C MET A 290 8.08 -1.36 -6.69
N TRP A 291 9.31 -1.40 -6.16
CA TRP A 291 9.95 -0.32 -5.35
C TRP A 291 10.65 0.77 -6.15
#